data_AF-A0A967DED7-F1
#
_entry.id   AF-A0A967DED7-F1
#
_cell.length_a   1.000
_cell.length_b   1.000
_cell.length_c   1.000
_cell.angle_alpha   90.00
_cell.angle_beta   90.00
_cell.angle_gamma   90.00
#
_symmetry.space_group_name_H-M   'P 1'
#
loop_
_entity.id
_entity.type
_entity.pdbx_description
1 polymer ?
#
loop_
_entity_poly.entity_id
_entity_poly.type
_entity_poly.pdbx_seq_one_letter_code
_entity_poly.pdbx_strand_id
1 'polypeptide(L)'
;MLVAGLARGFRQFPAESALVQDSAQKARLLMQNRLQKYRGDGRFVTWALSIATRVALSEMRRAQWKDVSLDAMSPAGHLPAPASQDSPVNIVYERMRLMDVVRTAIGEKLTAKQRDAIQAELAGVPPEEIANRLGTNRNALYKLVYDGRARLKEAILAAGWSEEHVRSMLSGDYSHE
;
A
#
# COMPACT_ATOMS: atom_id res chain seq x y z
N MET A 1 -2.72 11.46 -10.17
CA MET A 1 -1.60 11.33 -9.21
C MET A 1 -0.47 10.38 -9.65
N LEU A 2 -0.73 9.29 -10.40
CA LEU A 2 0.31 8.35 -10.89
C LEU A 2 1.41 8.99 -11.76
N VAL A 3 1.05 9.90 -12.67
CA VAL A 3 1.98 10.54 -13.63
C VAL A 3 2.96 11.49 -12.92
N ALA A 4 2.53 12.17 -11.86
CA ALA A 4 3.37 13.11 -11.11
C ALA A 4 4.45 12.39 -10.27
N GLY A 5 4.12 11.23 -9.67
CA GLY A 5 5.09 10.40 -8.96
C GLY A 5 6.11 9.75 -9.91
N LEU A 6 5.66 9.32 -11.09
CA LEU A 6 6.49 8.82 -12.19
C LEU A 6 7.51 9.85 -12.66
N ALA A 7 7.07 11.09 -12.94
CA ALA A 7 7.95 12.16 -13.42
C ALA A 7 8.99 12.59 -12.36
N ARG A 8 8.62 12.55 -11.07
CA ARG A 8 9.53 12.91 -9.97
C ARG A 8 10.59 11.84 -9.72
N GLY A 9 10.20 10.55 -9.76
CA GLY A 9 11.13 9.43 -9.61
C GLY A 9 12.12 9.32 -10.77
N PHE A 10 11.69 9.52 -12.02
CA PHE A 10 12.60 9.47 -13.18
C PHE A 10 13.62 10.60 -13.19
N ARG A 11 13.32 11.77 -12.60
CA ARG A 11 14.28 12.88 -12.48
C ARG A 11 15.35 12.67 -11.40
N GLN A 12 15.12 11.77 -10.44
CA GLN A 12 16.03 11.55 -9.31
C GLN A 12 17.13 10.51 -9.57
N PHE A 13 16.97 9.64 -10.57
CA PHE A 13 17.91 8.56 -10.83
C PHE A 13 18.58 8.74 -12.21
N PRO A 14 19.88 9.12 -12.25
CA PRO A 14 20.65 9.12 -13.48
C PRO A 14 20.59 7.76 -14.19
N ALA A 15 20.70 7.74 -15.52
CA ALA A 15 20.70 6.51 -16.31
C ALA A 15 21.81 5.51 -15.91
N GLU A 16 22.90 6.01 -15.32
CA GLU A 16 24.05 5.23 -14.84
C GLU A 16 23.92 4.79 -13.37
N SER A 17 22.80 5.09 -12.71
CA SER A 17 22.63 4.70 -11.31
C SER A 17 22.60 3.18 -11.15
N ALA A 18 23.11 2.69 -10.01
CA ALA A 18 23.04 1.28 -9.64
C ALA A 18 21.61 0.72 -9.71
N LEU A 19 20.61 1.57 -9.42
CA LEU A 19 19.20 1.23 -9.56
C LEU A 19 18.79 0.87 -10.99
N VAL A 20 19.26 1.62 -11.99
CA VAL A 20 18.96 1.34 -13.40
C VAL A 20 19.63 0.05 -13.85
N GLN A 21 20.89 -0.19 -13.45
CA GLN A 21 21.60 -1.44 -13.76
C GLN A 21 20.93 -2.65 -13.12
N ASP A 22 20.56 -2.58 -11.83
CA ASP A 22 19.84 -3.64 -11.12
C ASP A 22 18.47 -3.91 -11.75
N SER A 23 17.75 -2.86 -12.14
CA SER A 23 16.47 -2.96 -12.82
C SER A 23 16.62 -3.66 -14.18
N ALA A 24 17.63 -3.31 -14.97
CA ALA A 24 17.90 -3.94 -16.25
C ALA A 24 18.25 -5.42 -16.10
N GLN A 25 19.09 -5.77 -15.12
CA GLN A 25 19.47 -7.15 -14.86
C GLN A 25 18.28 -8.01 -14.40
N LYS A 26 17.47 -7.49 -13.47
CA LYS A 26 16.21 -8.16 -13.04
C LYS A 26 15.24 -8.34 -14.20
N ALA A 27 15.09 -7.32 -15.05
CA ALA A 27 14.24 -7.39 -16.23
C ALA A 27 14.72 -8.49 -17.20
N ARG A 28 16.02 -8.56 -17.46
CA ARG A 28 16.63 -9.62 -18.30
C ARG A 28 16.34 -11.02 -17.78
N LEU A 29 16.55 -11.27 -16.48
CA LEU A 29 16.25 -12.56 -15.86
C LEU A 29 14.77 -12.91 -15.97
N LEU A 30 13.88 -11.93 -15.75
CA LEU A 30 12.44 -12.14 -15.86
C LEU A 30 12.00 -12.45 -17.29
N MET A 31 12.60 -11.79 -18.28
CA MET A 31 12.36 -12.08 -19.70
C MET A 31 12.80 -13.49 -20.06
N GLN A 32 13.99 -13.93 -19.65
CA GLN A 32 14.48 -15.30 -19.89
C GLN A 32 13.53 -16.34 -19.29
N ASN A 33 13.09 -16.14 -18.04
CA ASN A 33 12.16 -17.06 -17.37
C ASN A 33 10.75 -17.08 -17.99
N ARG A 34 10.36 -16.00 -18.68
CA ARG A 34 9.02 -15.86 -19.28
C ARG A 34 9.03 -16.01 -20.80
N LEU A 35 10.18 -16.28 -21.41
CA LEU A 35 10.32 -16.38 -22.86
C LEU A 35 9.38 -17.43 -23.44
N GLN A 36 9.25 -18.58 -22.77
CA GLN A 36 8.32 -19.66 -23.16
C GLN A 36 6.84 -19.28 -23.07
N LYS A 37 6.50 -18.21 -22.34
CA LYS A 37 5.14 -17.67 -22.22
C LYS A 37 4.85 -16.58 -23.24
N TYR A 38 5.84 -16.17 -24.04
CA TYR A 38 5.63 -15.21 -25.11
C TYR A 38 4.84 -15.87 -26.24
N ARG A 39 3.57 -15.47 -26.38
CA ARG A 39 2.63 -16.08 -27.34
C ARG A 39 2.82 -15.65 -28.79
N GLY A 40 3.64 -14.64 -29.05
CA GLY A 40 3.88 -14.13 -30.42
C GLY A 40 2.80 -13.18 -30.95
N ASP A 41 1.73 -12.90 -30.19
CA ASP A 41 0.61 -12.03 -30.60
C ASP A 41 0.99 -10.55 -30.83
N GLY A 42 2.24 -10.16 -30.61
CA GLY A 42 2.74 -8.79 -30.78
C GLY A 42 4.23 -8.75 -31.13
N ARG A 43 4.86 -7.57 -31.08
CA ARG A 43 6.33 -7.45 -31.24
C ARG A 43 7.04 -7.84 -29.94
N PHE A 44 8.09 -8.64 -30.05
CA PHE A 44 8.90 -9.07 -28.90
C PHE A 44 9.42 -7.88 -28.09
N VAL A 45 9.87 -6.84 -28.79
CA VAL A 45 10.37 -5.59 -28.17
C VAL A 45 9.29 -4.92 -27.32
N THR A 46 8.04 -4.90 -27.77
CA THR A 46 6.93 -4.33 -26.99
C THR A 46 6.66 -5.12 -25.72
N TRP A 47 6.69 -6.45 -25.82
CA TRP A 47 6.55 -7.34 -24.66
C TRP A 47 7.70 -7.16 -23.66
N ALA A 48 8.95 -7.18 -24.15
CA ALA A 48 10.14 -6.97 -23.34
C ALA A 48 10.15 -5.59 -22.68
N LEU A 49 9.80 -4.52 -23.41
CA LEU A 49 9.70 -3.17 -22.86
C LEU A 49 8.66 -3.10 -21.74
N SER A 50 7.51 -3.78 -21.89
CA SER A 50 6.51 -3.84 -20.83
C SER A 50 7.03 -4.51 -19.55
N ILE A 51 7.92 -5.50 -19.66
CA ILE A 51 8.56 -6.15 -18.52
C ILE A 51 9.57 -5.20 -17.88
N ALA A 52 10.47 -4.61 -18.68
CA ALA A 52 11.48 -3.68 -18.21
C ALA A 52 10.86 -2.48 -17.47
N THR A 53 9.82 -1.88 -18.03
CA THR A 53 9.10 -0.76 -17.40
C THR A 53 8.48 -1.15 -16.06
N ARG A 54 7.85 -2.34 -15.97
CA ARG A 54 7.28 -2.80 -14.68
C ARG A 54 8.36 -3.03 -13.63
N VAL A 55 9.48 -3.66 -14.00
CA VAL A 55 10.60 -3.90 -13.09
C VAL A 55 11.20 -2.58 -12.61
N ALA A 56 11.52 -1.66 -13.52
CA ALA A 56 12.07 -0.36 -13.18
C ALA A 56 11.13 0.40 -12.22
N LEU A 57 9.82 0.41 -12.49
CA LEU A 57 8.84 1.05 -11.61
C LEU A 57 8.78 0.42 -10.21
N SER A 58 8.84 -0.91 -10.13
CA SER A 58 8.89 -1.62 -8.85
C SER A 58 10.16 -1.28 -8.06
N GLU A 59 11.31 -1.24 -8.72
CA GLU A 59 12.59 -0.93 -8.07
C GLU A 59 12.69 0.53 -7.64
N MET A 60 12.25 1.48 -8.49
CA MET A 60 12.14 2.89 -8.12
C MET A 60 11.23 3.09 -6.91
N ARG A 61 10.08 2.40 -6.90
CA ARG A 61 9.15 2.45 -5.76
C ARG A 61 9.76 1.84 -4.51
N ARG A 62 10.60 0.82 -4.62
CA ARG A 62 11.30 0.26 -3.45
C ARG A 62 12.38 1.23 -2.94
N ALA A 63 13.17 1.80 -3.84
CA ALA A 63 14.28 2.69 -3.49
C ALA A 63 13.82 3.96 -2.78
N GLN A 64 12.70 4.56 -3.17
CA GLN A 64 12.13 5.71 -2.46
C GLN A 64 11.75 5.41 -0.99
N TRP A 65 11.55 4.14 -0.65
CA TRP A 65 11.18 3.74 0.72
C TRP A 65 12.36 3.19 1.50
N LYS A 66 13.39 2.62 0.86
CA LYS A 66 14.51 1.89 1.48
C LYS A 66 15.19 2.60 2.65
N ASP A 67 15.33 3.92 2.60
CA ASP A 67 16.00 4.73 3.64
C ASP A 67 15.04 5.42 4.63
N VAL A 68 13.74 5.16 4.54
CA VAL A 68 12.73 5.71 5.46
C VAL A 68 12.53 4.73 6.63
N SER A 69 12.98 5.12 7.83
CA SER A 69 12.74 4.35 9.08
C SER A 69 11.24 4.21 9.37
N LEU A 70 10.82 3.05 9.89
CA LEU A 70 9.44 2.78 10.33
C LEU A 70 8.99 3.78 11.42
N ASP A 71 9.89 4.24 12.28
CA ASP A 71 9.59 5.24 13.33
C ASP A 71 9.34 6.66 12.78
N ALA A 72 9.82 6.98 11.57
CA ALA A 72 9.55 8.27 10.94
C ALA A 72 8.14 8.32 10.32
N MET A 73 7.43 7.18 10.31
CA MET A 73 6.10 7.06 9.75
C MET A 73 5.10 7.44 10.84
N SER A 74 4.77 8.72 10.92
CA SER A 74 3.67 9.17 11.78
C SER A 74 2.42 8.33 11.50
N PRO A 75 1.72 7.80 12.54
CA PRO A 75 0.48 7.03 12.38
C PRO A 75 -0.67 7.83 11.72
N ALA A 76 -0.45 9.09 11.36
CA ALA A 76 -1.42 10.00 10.78
C ALA A 76 -1.46 10.02 9.23
N GLY A 77 -0.59 9.28 8.53
CA GLY A 77 -0.34 9.51 7.10
C GLY A 77 -1.44 9.12 6.10
N HIS A 78 -2.41 8.27 6.46
CA HIS A 78 -3.44 7.78 5.52
C HIS A 78 -4.79 7.49 6.19
N LEU A 79 -5.08 8.17 7.31
CA LEU A 79 -6.46 8.24 7.77
C LEU A 79 -7.28 8.96 6.68
N PRO A 80 -8.52 8.53 6.38
CA PRO A 80 -9.38 9.20 5.42
C PRO A 80 -9.37 10.71 5.68
N ALA A 81 -9.27 11.50 4.62
CA ALA A 81 -9.19 12.96 4.72
C ALA A 81 -10.29 13.50 5.66
N PRO A 82 -9.99 14.54 6.47
CA PRO A 82 -11.01 15.19 7.28
C PRO A 82 -12.21 15.52 6.40
N ALA A 83 -13.42 15.31 6.92
CA ALA A 83 -14.64 15.60 6.18
C ALA A 83 -14.57 17.03 5.62
N SER A 84 -15.04 17.24 4.39
CA SER A 84 -15.12 18.55 3.76
C SER A 84 -15.81 19.53 4.73
N GLN A 85 -15.41 20.81 4.73
CA GLN A 85 -15.98 21.83 5.63
C GLN A 85 -17.52 21.95 5.55
N ASP A 86 -18.12 21.45 4.46
CA ASP A 86 -19.57 21.40 4.22
C ASP A 86 -20.25 20.09 4.70
N SER A 87 -19.54 19.18 5.37
CA SER A 87 -20.13 17.95 5.88
C SER A 87 -21.02 18.23 7.10
N PRO A 88 -22.25 17.70 7.17
CA PRO A 88 -23.08 17.76 8.37
C PRO A 88 -22.30 17.35 9.62
N VAL A 89 -22.43 18.11 10.71
CA VAL A 89 -21.69 17.91 11.98
C VAL A 89 -21.78 16.47 12.50
N ASN A 90 -22.94 15.82 12.30
CA ASN A 90 -23.17 14.43 12.70
C ASN A 90 -22.25 13.45 11.97
N ILE A 91 -21.99 13.64 10.67
CA ILE A 91 -21.12 12.78 9.87
C ILE A 91 -19.66 12.95 10.33
N VAL A 92 -19.25 14.18 10.64
CA VAL A 92 -17.91 14.45 11.20
C VAL A 92 -17.73 13.72 12.52
N TYR A 93 -18.71 13.82 13.42
CA TYR A 93 -18.66 13.17 14.73
C TYR A 93 -18.65 11.64 14.64
N GLU A 94 -19.50 11.04 13.79
CA GLU A 94 -19.51 9.60 13.58
C GLU A 94 -18.18 9.10 12.98
N ARG A 95 -17.62 9.84 12.02
CA ARG A 95 -16.30 9.50 11.44
C ARG A 95 -15.19 9.57 12.49
N MET A 96 -15.19 10.58 13.36
CA MET A 96 -14.25 10.66 14.49
C MET A 96 -14.38 9.45 15.42
N ARG A 97 -15.61 9.09 15.80
CA ARG A 97 -15.88 7.92 16.65
C ARG A 97 -15.40 6.62 16.01
N LEU A 98 -15.62 6.43 14.71
CA LEU A 98 -15.10 5.27 13.99
C LEU A 98 -13.57 5.24 13.98
N MET A 99 -12.92 6.38 13.75
CA MET A 99 -11.46 6.47 13.77
C MET A 99 -10.87 6.18 15.15
N ASP A 100 -11.52 6.60 16.23
CA ASP A 100 -11.09 6.29 17.60
C ASP A 100 -11.19 4.79 17.92
N VAL A 101 -12.25 4.12 17.45
CA VAL A 101 -12.39 2.66 17.55
C VAL A 101 -11.26 1.97 16.78
N VAL A 102 -10.98 2.38 15.55
CA VAL A 102 -9.90 1.81 14.73
C VAL A 102 -8.53 2.03 15.39
N ARG A 103 -8.25 3.23 15.89
CA ARG A 103 -6.98 3.55 16.56
C ARG A 103 -6.79 2.70 17.81
N THR A 104 -7.83 2.59 18.64
CA THR A 104 -7.81 1.74 19.84
C THR A 104 -7.60 0.27 19.48
N ALA A 105 -8.31 -0.23 18.46
CA ALA A 105 -8.16 -1.61 18.00
C ALA A 105 -6.74 -1.92 17.49
N ILE A 106 -6.12 -0.99 16.76
CA ILE A 106 -4.73 -1.12 16.30
C ILE A 106 -3.75 -1.14 17.48
N GLY A 107 -4.01 -0.35 18.53
CA GLY A 107 -3.17 -0.28 19.73
C GLY A 107 -3.26 -1.55 20.60
N GLU A 108 -4.48 -2.05 20.83
CA GLU A 108 -4.76 -3.04 21.87
C GLU A 108 -5.00 -4.47 21.35
N LYS A 109 -5.55 -4.63 20.13
CA LYS A 109 -5.99 -5.94 19.61
C LYS A 109 -5.00 -6.57 18.64
N LEU A 110 -4.12 -5.77 18.04
CA LEU A 110 -3.11 -6.23 17.10
C LEU A 110 -1.79 -6.54 17.82
N THR A 111 -1.11 -7.59 17.35
CA THR A 111 0.28 -7.82 17.75
C THR A 111 1.19 -6.73 17.19
N ALA A 112 2.37 -6.51 17.78
CA ALA A 112 3.33 -5.52 17.29
C ALA A 112 3.61 -5.69 15.79
N LYS A 113 3.91 -6.93 15.34
CA LYS A 113 4.14 -7.23 13.92
C LYS A 113 2.94 -6.94 13.02
N GLN A 114 1.72 -7.19 13.47
CA GLN A 114 0.50 -6.89 12.70
C GLN A 114 0.28 -5.39 12.58
N ARG A 115 0.47 -4.65 13.68
CA ARG A 115 0.37 -3.19 13.70
C ARG A 115 1.38 -2.56 12.75
N ASP A 116 2.65 -2.96 12.83
CA ASP A 116 3.71 -2.42 11.98
C ASP A 116 3.44 -2.72 10.49
N ALA A 117 2.98 -3.94 10.18
CA ALA A 117 2.62 -4.32 8.81
C ALA A 117 1.45 -3.49 8.25
N ILE A 118 0.38 -3.30 9.03
CA ILE A 118 -0.80 -2.53 8.61
C ILE A 118 -0.47 -1.05 8.50
N GLN A 119 0.29 -0.48 9.42
CA GLN A 119 0.71 0.92 9.34
C GLN A 119 1.59 1.19 8.13
N ALA A 120 2.56 0.31 7.84
CA ALA A 120 3.40 0.42 6.67
C ALA A 120 2.60 0.28 5.36
N GLU A 121 1.62 -0.62 5.33
CA GLU A 121 0.72 -0.77 4.18
C GLU A 121 -0.14 0.49 3.96
N LEU A 122 -0.73 1.04 5.03
CA LEU A 122 -1.50 2.28 4.96
C LEU A 122 -0.66 3.46 4.48
N ALA A 123 0.61 3.53 4.86
CA ALA A 123 1.53 4.55 4.38
C ALA A 123 2.01 4.34 2.92
N GLY A 124 1.55 3.27 2.24
CA GLY A 124 1.87 3.02 0.84
C GLY A 124 3.22 2.34 0.60
N VAL A 125 3.81 1.72 1.64
CA VAL A 125 5.06 0.96 1.50
C VAL A 125 4.80 -0.30 0.66
N PRO A 126 5.64 -0.61 -0.33
CA PRO A 126 5.51 -1.82 -1.14
C PRO A 126 5.52 -3.08 -0.27
N PRO A 127 4.66 -4.09 -0.53
CA PRO A 127 4.61 -5.31 0.27
C PRO A 127 5.96 -6.02 0.38
N GLU A 128 6.76 -6.03 -0.69
CA GLU A 128 8.08 -6.65 -0.64
C GLU A 128 9.07 -5.91 0.27
N GLU A 129 8.88 -4.61 0.49
CA GLU A 129 9.71 -3.80 1.38
C GLU A 129 9.27 -4.00 2.84
N ILE A 130 7.96 -4.08 3.08
CA ILE A 130 7.40 -4.44 4.40
C ILE A 130 7.90 -5.82 4.82
N ALA A 131 7.84 -6.80 3.92
CA ALA A 131 8.29 -8.16 4.20
C ALA A 131 9.77 -8.20 4.59
N ASN A 132 10.63 -7.48 3.85
CA ASN A 132 12.06 -7.37 4.15
C ASN A 132 12.31 -6.76 5.54
N ARG A 133 11.63 -5.65 5.86
CA ARG A 133 11.78 -4.95 7.16
C ARG A 133 11.35 -5.78 8.34
N LEU A 134 10.27 -6.56 8.18
CA LEU A 134 9.77 -7.45 9.21
C LEU A 134 10.53 -8.79 9.28
N GLY A 135 11.57 -8.97 8.47
CA GLY A 135 12.36 -10.21 8.41
C GLY A 135 11.52 -11.42 7.99
N THR A 136 10.57 -11.22 7.08
CA THR A 136 9.60 -12.24 6.63
C THR A 136 9.55 -12.32 5.10
N ASN A 137 8.66 -13.16 4.57
CA ASN A 137 8.40 -13.28 3.14
C ASN A 137 7.00 -12.77 2.78
N ARG A 138 6.73 -12.62 1.48
CA ARG A 138 5.46 -12.10 0.96
C ARG A 138 4.23 -12.89 1.39
N ASN A 139 4.32 -14.23 1.41
CA ASN A 139 3.19 -15.07 1.82
C ASN A 139 2.86 -14.90 3.29
N ALA A 140 3.90 -14.87 4.14
CA ALA A 140 3.77 -14.64 5.57
C ALA A 140 3.27 -13.22 5.86
N LEU A 141 3.72 -12.20 5.12
CA LEU A 141 3.19 -10.84 5.22
C LEU A 141 1.70 -10.79 4.86
N TYR A 142 1.27 -11.44 3.78
CA TYR A 142 -0.14 -11.45 3.39
C TYR A 142 -1.02 -12.09 4.46
N LYS A 143 -0.58 -13.23 5.03
CA LYS A 143 -1.29 -13.86 6.14
C LYS A 143 -1.33 -12.95 7.37
N LEU A 144 -0.21 -12.31 7.71
CA LEU A 144 -0.10 -11.40 8.86
C LEU A 144 -1.07 -10.21 8.73
N VAL A 145 -1.12 -9.58 7.55
CA VAL A 145 -2.04 -8.48 7.25
C VAL A 145 -3.49 -8.97 7.26
N TYR A 146 -3.76 -10.12 6.66
CA TYR A 146 -5.10 -10.71 6.65
C TYR A 146 -5.63 -10.95 8.07
N ASP A 147 -4.83 -11.61 8.92
CA ASP A 147 -5.18 -11.88 10.32
C ASP A 147 -5.36 -10.57 11.10
N GLY A 148 -4.55 -9.55 10.82
CA GLY A 148 -4.69 -8.22 11.42
C GLY A 148 -6.00 -7.53 11.02
N ARG A 149 -6.37 -7.56 9.73
CA ARG A 149 -7.64 -7.00 9.23
C ARG A 149 -8.85 -7.72 9.81
N ALA A 150 -8.79 -9.04 9.96
CA ALA A 150 -9.85 -9.81 10.60
C ALA A 150 -10.10 -9.34 12.05
N ARG A 151 -9.02 -9.15 12.83
CA ARG A 151 -9.11 -8.61 14.20
C ARG A 151 -9.64 -7.18 14.26
N LEU A 152 -9.26 -6.32 13.32
CA LEU A 152 -9.82 -4.97 13.23
C LEU A 152 -11.31 -5.01 12.92
N LYS A 153 -11.73 -5.87 12.00
CA LYS A 153 -13.15 -6.08 11.68
C LYS A 153 -13.93 -6.52 12.91
N GLU A 154 -13.45 -7.54 13.63
CA GLU A 154 -14.08 -8.01 14.88
C GLU A 154 -14.18 -6.90 15.92
N ALA A 155 -13.13 -6.10 16.12
CA ALA A 155 -13.14 -5.00 17.07
C ALA A 155 -14.13 -3.88 16.70
N ILE A 156 -14.25 -3.56 15.40
CA ILE A 156 -15.19 -2.55 14.90
C ILE A 156 -16.64 -3.04 15.09
N LEU A 157 -16.92 -4.30 14.75
CA LEU A 157 -18.25 -4.91 14.95
C LEU A 157 -18.61 -4.98 16.44
N ALA A 158 -17.66 -5.36 17.30
CA ALA A 158 -17.87 -5.40 18.75
C ALA A 158 -18.14 -4.02 19.38
N ALA A 159 -17.66 -2.93 18.74
CA ALA A 159 -17.94 -1.55 19.14
C ALA A 159 -19.31 -1.04 18.65
N GLY A 160 -20.12 -1.91 18.03
CA GLY A 160 -21.50 -1.61 17.61
C GLY A 160 -21.62 -0.99 16.21
N TRP A 161 -20.57 -1.05 15.40
CA TRP A 161 -20.62 -0.60 14.01
C TRP A 161 -21.06 -1.73 13.08
N SER A 162 -22.00 -1.47 12.17
CA SER A 162 -22.35 -2.43 11.12
C SER A 162 -21.41 -2.29 9.91
N GLU A 163 -21.25 -3.36 9.13
CA GLU A 163 -20.42 -3.31 7.91
C GLU A 163 -20.93 -2.27 6.89
N GLU A 164 -22.25 -2.11 6.81
CA GLU A 164 -22.93 -1.18 5.91
C GLU A 164 -22.67 0.28 6.30
N HIS A 165 -22.75 0.57 7.60
CA HIS A 165 -22.48 1.90 8.14
C HIS A 165 -21.02 2.30 7.98
N VAL A 166 -20.09 1.38 8.25
CA VAL A 166 -18.65 1.60 8.01
C VAL A 166 -18.38 1.83 6.53
N ARG A 167 -19.03 1.08 5.64
CA ARG A 167 -18.87 1.25 4.19
C ARG A 167 -19.32 2.64 3.74
N SER A 168 -20.51 3.08 4.15
CA SER A 168 -21.02 4.43 3.86
C SER A 168 -20.09 5.54 4.35
N MET A 169 -19.53 5.38 5.56
CA MET A 169 -18.56 6.33 6.12
C MET A 169 -17.23 6.41 5.36
N LEU A 170 -16.82 5.33 4.69
CA LEU A 170 -15.56 5.25 3.96
C LEU A 170 -15.71 5.63 2.49
N SER A 171 -16.84 5.34 1.85
CA SER A 171 -17.11 5.72 0.45
C SER A 171 -17.43 7.20 0.28
N GLY A 172 -17.80 7.91 1.36
CA GLY A 172 -18.27 9.29 1.27
C GLY A 172 -19.67 9.42 0.65
N ASP A 173 -20.30 8.29 0.33
CA ASP A 173 -21.68 8.21 -0.12
C ASP A 173 -22.60 8.17 1.11
N TYR A 174 -22.89 9.35 1.64
CA TYR A 174 -24.15 9.55 2.36
C TYR A 174 -25.23 9.79 1.30
N SER A 175 -25.87 8.71 0.85
CA SER A 175 -27.15 8.83 0.17
C SER A 175 -28.15 9.37 1.18
N HIS A 176 -28.59 10.60 0.96
CA HIS A 176 -29.73 11.20 1.65
C HIS A 176 -30.98 10.33 1.41
N GLU A 177 -31.57 9.82 2.49
CA GLU A 177 -33.03 9.66 2.58
C GLU A 177 -33.58 10.70 3.55
#